data_AF-A0AAD8PAZ3-F1
#
_entry.id   AF-A0AAD8PAZ3-F1
#
_cell.length_a   1.000
_cell.length_b   1.000
_cell.length_c   1.000
_cell.angle_alpha   90.00
_cell.angle_beta   90.00
_cell.angle_gamma   90.00
#
_symmetry.space_group_name_H-M   'P 1'
#
loop_
_entity.id
_entity.type
_entity.pdbx_description
1 polymer ?
#
loop_
_entity_poly.entity_id
_entity_poly.type
_entity_poly.pdbx_seq_one_letter_code
_entity_poly.pdbx_strand_id
1 'polypeptide(L)'
;MCLDFDFYRSKVNPSPPFISLVDCHEIVFNHTADWDHLTIRRDLNFTFSSDMLPDEMLKAVFPLLEGTDLTACMSVCKQWKQIAQDDYFWKCVCAKRWPSTCNNQSPPMTYRKLFTTFYKREHRKTLLPPRISLSDLDFYIDVWADDDLLFSQVVAGPVFRKGNWTPPPGICNILRHYLEGPEYKMILPVEPRFTVPYTQTVSVSVLVARKDTDKVACLINRSMFDYIDRSSYRALAFDYLVFSPVYPFVSSIRAWISLLFMEHVNENVINVFGIEIDFCDAANSEDEVLWLLDMLDWKR
;
A
#
# COMPACT_ATOMS: atom_id res chain seq x y z
N MET A 1 34.25 16.67 7.08
CA MET A 1 35.20 17.51 6.33
C MET A 1 36.23 16.57 5.72
N CYS A 2 36.55 16.82 4.45
CA CYS A 2 37.20 16.00 3.42
C CYS A 2 38.40 15.12 3.80
N LEU A 3 38.55 14.02 3.05
CA LEU A 3 39.80 13.51 2.45
C LEU A 3 39.38 12.90 1.10
N ASP A 4 39.46 13.61 -0.03
CA ASP A 4 40.62 13.82 -0.91
C ASP A 4 41.44 12.57 -1.24
N PHE A 5 41.33 12.15 -2.51
CA PHE A 5 42.38 11.48 -3.26
C PHE A 5 42.33 11.94 -4.72
N ASP A 6 43.10 12.98 -5.01
CA ASP A 6 43.56 13.29 -6.35
C ASP A 6 45.00 12.79 -6.49
N PHE A 7 45.29 11.98 -7.52
CA PHE A 7 46.63 11.98 -8.11
C PHE A 7 46.62 11.59 -9.60
N TYR A 8 46.93 12.62 -10.40
CA TYR A 8 47.76 12.65 -11.62
C TYR A 8 47.15 12.61 -13.03
N ARG A 9 47.83 13.42 -13.87
CA ARG A 9 47.36 14.20 -15.03
C ARG A 9 48.28 13.98 -16.24
N SER A 10 47.72 14.18 -17.44
CA SER A 10 48.33 14.38 -18.79
C SER A 10 48.57 13.12 -19.63
N LYS A 11 48.25 13.03 -20.93
CA LYS A 11 48.22 14.03 -22.04
C LYS A 11 47.08 13.79 -23.07
N VAL A 12 46.46 14.89 -23.52
CA VAL A 12 45.96 15.30 -24.86
C VAL A 12 45.59 14.25 -25.95
N ASN A 13 44.27 14.11 -26.21
CA ASN A 13 43.43 14.01 -27.46
C ASN A 13 43.89 13.25 -28.74
N PRO A 14 42.95 12.71 -29.59
CA PRO A 14 41.54 13.15 -29.77
C PRO A 14 40.45 12.07 -29.64
N SER A 15 39.23 12.58 -29.45
CA SER A 15 37.91 11.96 -29.37
C SER A 15 37.55 10.92 -30.45
N PRO A 16 36.85 9.83 -30.09
CA PRO A 16 35.75 9.24 -30.86
C PRO A 16 34.41 9.82 -30.41
N PRO A 17 33.33 9.72 -31.21
CA PRO A 17 32.15 10.56 -31.06
C PRO A 17 31.42 10.33 -29.74
N PHE A 18 31.11 11.44 -29.07
CA PHE A 18 30.00 11.53 -28.12
C PHE A 18 28.74 11.02 -28.82
N ILE A 19 28.25 9.85 -28.41
CA ILE A 19 26.84 9.54 -28.57
C ILE A 19 26.18 10.26 -27.41
N SER A 20 25.56 11.41 -27.72
CA SER A 20 24.75 12.15 -26.79
C SER A 20 23.61 11.26 -26.30
N LEU A 21 23.51 11.15 -24.99
CA LEU A 21 22.51 10.42 -24.22
C LEU A 21 21.12 11.10 -24.29
N VAL A 22 20.68 11.45 -25.51
CA VAL A 22 19.50 12.29 -25.76
C VAL A 22 18.42 11.59 -26.60
N ASP A 23 18.68 10.41 -27.18
CA ASP A 23 17.68 9.67 -27.99
C ASP A 23 17.21 8.34 -27.36
N CYS A 24 17.17 8.24 -26.03
CA CYS A 24 16.42 7.19 -25.34
C CYS A 24 15.17 7.79 -24.69
N HIS A 25 14.24 8.27 -25.51
CA HIS A 25 12.91 8.65 -25.05
C HIS A 25 12.13 7.39 -24.59
N GLU A 26 11.89 7.34 -23.28
CA GLU A 26 10.72 6.74 -22.61
C GLU A 26 10.35 5.28 -22.96
N ILE A 27 10.96 4.33 -22.25
CA ILE A 27 10.24 3.12 -21.83
C ILE A 27 9.65 3.43 -20.46
N VAL A 28 8.45 4.01 -20.43
CA VAL A 28 7.68 4.20 -19.21
C VAL A 28 6.99 2.88 -18.88
N PHE A 29 7.47 2.18 -17.85
CA PHE A 29 6.71 1.09 -17.22
C PHE A 29 5.70 1.71 -16.25
N ASN A 30 4.45 1.88 -16.70
CA ASN A 30 3.36 2.32 -15.82
C ASN A 30 3.13 1.27 -14.74
N HIS A 31 3.37 1.66 -13.49
CA HIS A 31 3.40 0.79 -12.32
C HIS A 31 2.00 0.58 -11.72
N THR A 32 1.00 0.20 -12.52
CA THR A 32 -0.32 -0.22 -12.03
C THR A 32 -1.01 -1.10 -13.07
N ALA A 33 -0.98 -2.43 -12.90
CA ALA A 33 -1.92 -3.31 -13.59
C ALA A 33 -2.08 -4.63 -12.83
N ASP A 34 -3.30 -4.82 -12.35
CA ASP A 34 -3.92 -6.11 -12.09
C ASP A 34 -3.87 -6.95 -13.39
N TRP A 35 -3.28 -8.15 -13.34
CA TRP A 35 -2.82 -8.88 -14.54
C TRP A 35 -3.86 -9.85 -15.14
N ASP A 36 -5.11 -9.84 -14.69
CA ASP A 36 -6.10 -10.79 -15.17
C ASP A 36 -7.00 -10.29 -16.32
N HIS A 37 -6.93 -9.00 -16.70
CA HIS A 37 -7.73 -8.50 -17.83
C HIS A 37 -7.06 -7.33 -18.58
N LEU A 38 -6.04 -7.63 -19.40
CA LEU A 38 -5.60 -6.72 -20.45
C LEU A 38 -5.44 -7.44 -21.79
N THR A 39 -6.55 -7.51 -22.51
CA THR A 39 -6.58 -7.73 -23.95
C THR A 39 -5.84 -6.54 -24.60
N ILE A 40 -4.60 -6.77 -25.04
CA ILE A 40 -3.84 -5.78 -25.82
C ILE A 40 -4.61 -5.53 -27.12
N ARG A 41 -5.30 -4.39 -27.22
CA ARG A 41 -5.79 -3.87 -28.50
C ARG A 41 -4.58 -3.55 -29.37
N ARG A 42 -4.41 -4.35 -30.43
CA ARG A 42 -3.54 -4.04 -31.56
C ARG A 42 -4.18 -2.91 -32.36
N ASP A 43 -3.94 -1.67 -31.99
CA ASP A 43 -4.20 -0.53 -32.87
C ASP A 43 -3.07 0.47 -32.69
N LEU A 44 -2.02 0.31 -33.48
CA LEU A 44 -1.15 1.37 -34.00
C LEU A 44 -0.28 0.72 -35.10
N ASN A 45 -0.66 0.96 -36.36
CA ASN A 45 0.15 0.65 -37.53
C ASN A 45 1.39 1.55 -37.54
N PHE A 46 2.44 1.12 -36.87
CA PHE A 46 3.82 1.54 -37.15
C PHE A 46 4.57 0.32 -37.67
N THR A 47 4.91 0.32 -38.96
CA THR A 47 5.88 -0.61 -39.54
C THR A 47 7.26 -0.29 -38.96
N PHE A 48 7.57 -0.87 -37.81
CA PHE A 48 8.91 -0.85 -37.23
C PHE A 48 9.74 -1.92 -37.94
N SER A 49 10.53 -1.50 -38.93
CA SER A 49 11.52 -2.35 -39.59
C SER A 49 12.68 -2.59 -38.61
N SER A 50 12.77 -3.81 -38.07
CA SER A 50 13.97 -4.49 -37.60
C SER A 50 15.15 -3.63 -37.10
N ASP A 51 15.00 -2.98 -35.95
CA ASP A 51 16.12 -2.69 -35.05
C ASP A 51 15.75 -3.20 -33.66
N MET A 52 15.74 -4.53 -33.52
CA MET A 52 15.82 -5.13 -32.20
C MET A 52 17.21 -4.82 -31.64
N LEU A 53 17.30 -4.30 -30.42
CA LEU A 53 18.58 -4.10 -29.74
C LEU A 53 19.44 -5.37 -29.84
N PRO A 54 20.75 -5.26 -30.13
CA PRO A 54 21.64 -6.41 -30.15
C PRO A 54 21.62 -7.14 -28.81
N ASP A 55 21.73 -8.47 -28.83
CA ASP A 55 21.76 -9.31 -27.63
C ASP A 55 22.75 -8.81 -26.58
N GLU A 56 23.92 -8.33 -27.01
CA GLU A 56 24.97 -7.82 -26.13
C GLU A 56 24.55 -6.55 -25.37
N MET A 57 23.75 -5.67 -26.00
CA MET A 57 23.20 -4.51 -25.30
C MET A 57 22.15 -4.94 -24.28
N LEU A 58 21.28 -5.89 -24.64
CA LEU A 58 20.27 -6.42 -23.72
C LEU A 58 20.92 -7.11 -22.52
N LYS A 59 21.98 -7.91 -22.73
CA LYS A 59 22.76 -8.55 -21.66
C LYS A 59 23.50 -7.55 -20.77
N ALA A 60 23.87 -6.38 -21.29
CA ALA A 60 24.48 -5.31 -20.49
C ALA A 60 23.44 -4.53 -19.67
N VAL A 61 22.23 -4.35 -20.19
CA VAL A 61 21.15 -3.59 -19.54
C VAL A 61 20.40 -4.43 -18.51
N PHE A 62 20.05 -5.68 -18.81
CA PHE A 62 19.20 -6.52 -17.96
C PHE A 62 19.71 -6.71 -16.51
N PRO A 63 21.03 -6.83 -16.23
CA PRO A 63 21.54 -6.86 -14.85
C PRO A 63 21.28 -5.60 -14.02
N LEU A 64 21.00 -4.47 -14.67
CA LEU A 64 20.74 -3.18 -14.03
C LEU A 64 19.27 -3.02 -13.64
N LEU A 65 18.37 -3.82 -14.22
CA LEU A 65 16.93 -3.76 -13.98
C LEU A 65 16.54 -4.37 -12.62
N GLU A 66 15.42 -3.89 -12.08
CA GLU A 66 14.75 -4.58 -10.97
C GLU A 66 14.01 -5.82 -11.49
N GLY A 67 13.67 -6.76 -10.59
CA GLY A 67 13.06 -8.01 -11.01
C GLY A 67 11.64 -7.87 -11.60
N THR A 68 10.91 -6.80 -11.26
CA THR A 68 9.67 -6.40 -11.94
C THR A 68 9.90 -6.09 -13.40
N ASP A 69 10.86 -5.20 -13.67
CA ASP A 69 11.16 -4.74 -15.03
C ASP A 69 11.74 -5.88 -15.87
N LEU A 70 12.59 -6.72 -15.29
CA LEU A 70 13.09 -7.93 -15.95
C LEU A 70 11.95 -8.91 -16.30
N THR A 71 10.92 -9.00 -15.45
CA THR A 71 9.70 -9.77 -15.75
C THR A 71 8.94 -9.13 -16.92
N ALA A 72 8.80 -7.80 -16.94
CA ALA A 72 8.11 -7.08 -18.00
C ALA A 72 8.82 -7.23 -19.36
N CYS A 73 10.16 -7.21 -19.38
CA CYS A 73 10.97 -7.49 -20.56
C CYS A 73 10.62 -8.83 -21.23
N MET A 74 10.23 -9.85 -20.44
CA MET A 74 9.84 -11.17 -20.98
C MET A 74 8.56 -11.14 -21.82
N SER A 75 7.78 -10.06 -21.74
CA SER A 75 6.52 -9.89 -22.49
C SER A 75 6.66 -9.02 -23.74
N VAL A 76 7.82 -8.39 -23.96
CA VAL A 76 8.05 -7.45 -25.08
C VAL A 76 8.16 -8.18 -26.41
N CYS A 77 9.11 -9.11 -26.55
CA CYS A 77 9.29 -9.91 -27.76
C CYS A 77 9.99 -11.26 -27.45
N LYS A 78 10.09 -12.14 -28.45
CA LYS A 78 10.71 -13.48 -28.28
C LYS A 78 12.18 -13.40 -27.86
N GLN A 79 12.94 -12.47 -28.41
CA GLN A 79 14.36 -12.29 -28.11
C GLN A 79 14.57 -11.81 -26.67
N TRP A 80 13.83 -10.77 -26.25
CA TRP A 80 13.90 -10.25 -24.88
C TRP A 80 13.47 -11.32 -23.87
N LYS A 81 12.44 -12.10 -24.19
CA LYS A 81 12.03 -13.25 -23.39
C LYS A 81 13.14 -14.29 -23.25
N GLN A 82 13.84 -14.64 -24.33
CA GLN A 82 14.92 -15.62 -24.27
C GLN A 82 16.09 -15.12 -23.40
N ILE A 83 16.50 -13.86 -23.57
CA ILE A 83 17.61 -13.28 -22.81
C ILE A 83 17.22 -13.09 -21.34
N ALA A 84 16.06 -12.49 -21.06
CA ALA A 84 15.61 -12.23 -19.70
C ALA A 84 15.31 -13.50 -18.90
N GLN A 85 15.16 -14.66 -19.56
CA GLN A 85 15.00 -15.94 -18.88
C GLN A 85 16.29 -16.53 -18.33
N ASP A 86 17.46 -16.00 -18.70
CA ASP A 86 18.75 -16.46 -18.20
C ASP A 86 18.82 -16.30 -16.68
N ASP A 87 19.08 -17.42 -15.99
CA ASP A 87 19.09 -17.49 -14.53
C ASP A 87 20.21 -16.66 -13.90
N TYR A 88 21.24 -16.28 -14.67
CA TYR A 88 22.27 -15.35 -14.23
C TYR A 88 21.70 -13.97 -13.86
N PHE A 89 20.78 -13.43 -14.67
CA PHE A 89 20.17 -12.13 -14.37
C PHE A 89 19.33 -12.21 -13.09
N TRP A 90 18.57 -13.28 -12.93
CA TRP A 90 17.79 -13.52 -11.70
C TRP A 90 18.68 -13.79 -10.48
N LYS A 91 19.85 -14.39 -10.67
CA LYS A 91 20.87 -14.53 -9.61
C LYS A 91 21.32 -13.16 -9.13
N CYS A 92 21.63 -12.23 -10.04
CA CYS A 92 22.01 -10.86 -9.69
C CYS A 92 20.89 -10.13 -8.93
N VAL A 93 19.63 -10.27 -9.38
CA VAL A 93 18.46 -9.71 -8.70
C VAL A 93 18.29 -10.31 -7.30
N CYS A 94 18.38 -11.63 -7.16
CA CYS A 94 18.32 -12.32 -5.87
C CYS A 94 19.50 -11.96 -4.96
N ALA A 95 20.70 -11.75 -5.48
CA ALA A 95 21.86 -11.34 -4.70
C ALA A 95 21.66 -9.97 -4.04
N LYS A 96 21.06 -9.02 -4.78
CA LYS A 96 20.73 -7.69 -4.25
C LYS A 96 19.64 -7.75 -3.16
N ARG A 97 18.65 -8.64 -3.33
CA ARG A 97 17.48 -8.73 -2.43
C ARG A 97 17.68 -9.66 -1.23
N TRP A 98 18.26 -10.83 -1.47
CA TRP A 98 18.53 -11.90 -0.52
C TRP A 98 19.96 -12.42 -0.73
N PRO A 99 21.00 -11.71 -0.24
CA PRO A 99 22.40 -12.04 -0.50
C PRO A 99 22.79 -13.48 -0.16
N SER A 100 22.15 -14.07 0.85
CA SER A 100 22.38 -15.45 1.28
C SER A 100 22.04 -16.49 0.20
N THR A 101 21.16 -16.16 -0.75
CA THR A 101 20.73 -17.09 -1.81
C THR A 101 21.87 -17.43 -2.77
N CYS A 102 22.87 -16.56 -2.86
CA CYS A 102 24.03 -16.74 -3.75
C CYS A 102 25.22 -17.45 -3.08
N ASN A 103 25.14 -17.75 -1.78
CA ASN A 103 26.21 -18.42 -1.04
C ASN A 103 26.26 -19.94 -1.31
N ASN A 104 25.17 -20.52 -1.82
CA ASN A 104 25.11 -21.93 -2.19
C ASN A 104 25.44 -22.11 -3.67
N GLN A 105 26.41 -22.99 -3.95
CA GLN A 105 26.78 -23.36 -5.32
C GLN A 105 25.66 -24.11 -6.05
N SER A 106 24.71 -24.69 -5.31
CA SER A 106 23.52 -25.37 -5.86
C SER A 106 22.26 -24.89 -5.11
N PRO A 107 21.56 -23.86 -5.62
CA PRO A 107 20.30 -23.46 -5.03
C PRO A 107 19.24 -24.57 -5.26
N PRO A 108 18.32 -24.81 -4.31
CA PRO A 108 17.30 -25.86 -4.42
C PRO A 108 16.30 -25.61 -5.56
N MET A 109 16.29 -24.41 -6.14
CA MET A 109 15.49 -24.02 -7.30
C MET A 109 16.25 -22.94 -8.09
N THR A 110 15.86 -22.71 -9.35
CA THR A 110 16.43 -21.63 -10.16
C THR A 110 16.18 -20.27 -9.51
N TYR A 111 17.10 -19.31 -9.67
CA TYR A 111 16.96 -17.97 -9.09
C TYR A 111 15.72 -17.26 -9.62
N ARG A 112 15.34 -17.48 -10.88
CA ARG A 112 14.07 -17.00 -11.43
C ARG A 112 12.87 -17.54 -10.66
N LYS A 113 12.84 -18.85 -10.40
CA LYS A 113 11.73 -19.48 -9.68
C LYS A 113 11.68 -18.97 -8.25
N LEU A 114 12.84 -18.88 -7.59
CA LEU A 114 12.97 -18.28 -6.26
C LEU A 114 12.39 -16.86 -6.23
N PHE A 115 12.85 -15.98 -7.13
CA PHE A 115 12.36 -14.62 -7.22
C PHE A 115 10.85 -14.60 -7.46
N THR A 116 10.36 -15.23 -8.53
CA THR A 116 8.94 -15.20 -8.87
C THR A 116 8.02 -15.80 -7.79
N THR A 117 8.47 -16.83 -7.07
CA THR A 117 7.70 -17.45 -5.96
C THR A 117 7.54 -16.50 -4.77
N PHE A 118 8.60 -15.79 -4.38
CA PHE A 118 8.59 -14.97 -3.16
C PHE A 118 8.40 -13.46 -3.43
N TYR A 119 8.54 -13.03 -4.67
CA TYR A 119 8.29 -11.65 -5.10
C TYR A 119 6.81 -11.36 -5.27
N LYS A 120 6.05 -12.32 -5.82
CA LYS A 120 4.60 -12.22 -5.82
C LYS A 120 4.12 -12.46 -4.39
N ARG A 121 3.52 -11.43 -3.77
CA ARG A 121 2.57 -11.66 -2.66
C ARG A 121 1.60 -12.74 -3.17
N GLU A 122 1.63 -13.92 -2.55
CA GLU A 122 0.75 -15.04 -2.85
C GLU A 122 -0.66 -14.47 -3.04
N HIS A 123 -1.17 -14.47 -4.27
CA HIS A 123 -2.57 -14.11 -4.49
C HIS A 123 -3.41 -15.20 -3.83
N ARG A 124 -4.04 -14.79 -2.72
CA ARG A 124 -5.23 -15.34 -2.09
C ARG A 124 -5.44 -16.83 -2.39
N LYS A 125 -4.89 -17.70 -1.54
CA LYS A 125 -5.60 -18.95 -1.26
C LYS A 125 -7.03 -18.55 -0.89
N THR A 126 -8.02 -19.19 -1.50
CA THR A 126 -9.43 -18.98 -1.15
C THR A 126 -9.59 -19.43 0.29
N LEU A 127 -9.47 -18.49 1.23
CA LEU A 127 -9.76 -18.72 2.62
C LEU A 127 -11.25 -19.04 2.73
N LEU A 128 -11.61 -19.85 3.73
CA LEU A 128 -13.02 -20.10 4.01
C LEU A 128 -13.73 -18.76 4.26
N PRO A 129 -15.02 -18.61 3.87
CA PRO A 129 -15.76 -17.39 4.15
C PRO A 129 -15.63 -16.96 5.62
N PRO A 130 -15.54 -15.65 5.91
CA PRO A 130 -15.51 -15.16 7.29
C PRO A 130 -16.67 -15.72 8.11
N ARG A 131 -16.40 -16.04 9.39
CA ARG A 131 -17.44 -16.54 10.31
C ARG A 131 -18.32 -15.43 10.87
N ILE A 132 -17.94 -14.18 10.63
CA ILE A 132 -18.66 -12.98 11.04
C ILE A 132 -19.04 -12.16 9.81
N SER A 133 -20.16 -11.46 9.91
CA SER A 133 -20.63 -10.50 8.90
C SER A 133 -20.67 -9.10 9.50
N LEU A 134 -20.50 -8.07 8.68
CA LEU A 134 -20.74 -6.68 9.10
C LEU A 134 -22.14 -6.49 9.71
N SER A 135 -23.14 -7.24 9.24
CA SER A 135 -24.50 -7.19 9.80
C SER A 135 -24.57 -7.59 11.27
N ASP A 136 -23.62 -8.38 11.76
CA ASP A 136 -23.57 -8.88 13.13
C ASP A 136 -22.74 -7.97 14.05
N LEU A 137 -22.12 -6.92 13.50
CA LEU A 137 -21.23 -6.02 14.24
C LEU A 137 -21.88 -4.67 14.51
N ASP A 138 -21.62 -4.13 15.70
CA ASP A 138 -21.84 -2.73 16.06
C ASP A 138 -20.52 -2.13 16.58
N PHE A 139 -20.17 -0.95 16.10
CA PHE A 139 -18.93 -0.24 16.45
C PHE A 139 -19.26 0.91 17.39
N TYR A 140 -18.61 0.96 18.54
CA TYR A 140 -18.71 2.04 19.51
C TYR A 140 -17.50 2.93 19.29
N ILE A 141 -17.74 4.16 18.85
CA ILE A 141 -16.69 5.10 18.49
C ILE A 141 -16.85 6.34 19.34
N ASP A 142 -15.82 6.62 20.13
CA ASP A 142 -15.78 7.75 21.05
C ASP A 142 -14.53 8.58 20.75
N VAL A 143 -14.70 9.89 20.60
CA VAL A 143 -13.61 10.86 20.36
C VAL A 143 -13.66 11.90 21.46
N TRP A 144 -12.51 12.16 22.08
CA TRP A 144 -12.35 13.16 23.13
C TRP A 144 -11.36 14.23 22.72
N ALA A 145 -11.55 15.44 23.24
CA ALA A 145 -10.54 16.49 23.24
C ALA A 145 -10.33 16.99 24.66
N ASP A 146 -9.09 16.93 25.17
CA ASP A 146 -8.75 17.30 26.55
C ASP A 146 -9.73 16.70 27.59
N ASP A 147 -10.10 15.43 27.41
CA ASP A 147 -11.06 14.64 28.20
C ASP A 147 -12.55 15.01 28.05
N ASP A 148 -12.88 16.07 27.32
CA ASP A 148 -14.26 16.38 26.92
C ASP A 148 -14.67 15.52 25.73
N LEU A 149 -15.83 14.86 25.85
CA LEU A 149 -16.38 14.00 24.79
C LEU A 149 -16.92 14.85 23.63
N LEU A 150 -16.26 14.78 22.47
CA LEU A 150 -16.65 15.51 21.26
C LEU A 150 -17.61 14.72 20.38
N PHE A 151 -17.43 13.40 20.31
CA PHE A 151 -18.22 12.51 19.49
C PHE A 151 -18.36 11.17 20.21
N SER A 152 -19.57 10.61 20.21
CA SER A 152 -19.86 9.28 20.73
C SER A 152 -21.04 8.69 20.00
N GLN A 153 -20.83 7.60 19.27
CA GLN A 153 -21.88 6.93 18.52
C GLN A 153 -21.69 5.42 18.49
N VAL A 154 -22.82 4.72 18.42
CA VAL A 154 -22.89 3.29 18.07
C VAL A 154 -23.28 3.17 16.61
N VAL A 155 -22.45 2.52 15.81
CA VAL A 155 -22.56 2.45 14.36
C VAL A 155 -22.69 1.00 13.92
N ALA A 156 -23.79 0.67 13.24
CA ALA A 156 -23.98 -0.66 12.68
C ALA A 156 -22.95 -0.94 11.59
N GLY A 157 -22.34 -2.14 11.60
CA GLY A 157 -21.31 -2.54 10.65
C GLY A 157 -21.64 -2.31 9.16
N PRO A 158 -22.88 -2.51 8.67
CA PRO A 158 -23.21 -2.29 7.25
C PRO A 158 -23.03 -0.84 6.76
N VAL A 159 -22.96 0.14 7.67
CA VAL A 159 -22.65 1.54 7.33
C VAL A 159 -21.29 1.65 6.64
N PHE A 160 -20.32 0.81 7.04
CA PHE A 160 -18.96 0.83 6.53
C PHE A 160 -18.76 0.16 5.16
N ARG A 161 -19.80 -0.39 4.52
CA ARG A 161 -19.66 -1.00 3.19
C ARG A 161 -19.25 0.02 2.15
N LYS A 162 -18.25 -0.34 1.33
CA LYS A 162 -17.77 0.49 0.23
C LYS A 162 -18.93 0.89 -0.69
N GLY A 163 -19.00 2.18 -1.03
CA GLY A 163 -20.04 2.74 -1.90
C GLY A 163 -21.28 3.30 -1.21
N ASN A 164 -21.41 3.14 0.12
CA ASN A 164 -22.54 3.70 0.87
C ASN A 164 -22.43 5.19 1.21
N TRP A 165 -21.38 5.87 0.74
CA TRP A 165 -21.11 7.25 1.11
C TRP A 165 -20.62 8.08 -0.07
N THR A 166 -21.11 9.32 -0.13
CA THR A 166 -20.61 10.36 -1.03
C THR A 166 -19.95 11.47 -0.22
N PRO A 167 -18.67 11.79 -0.48
CA PRO A 167 -17.98 12.87 0.23
C PRO A 167 -18.69 14.21 0.06
N PRO A 168 -18.62 15.10 1.07
CA PRO A 168 -19.24 16.41 0.97
C PRO A 168 -18.62 17.25 -0.15
N PRO A 169 -19.37 18.20 -0.73
CA PRO A 169 -18.81 19.15 -1.67
C PRO A 169 -17.74 20.00 -0.99
N GLY A 170 -16.74 20.43 -1.75
CA GLY A 170 -15.68 21.32 -1.26
C GLY A 170 -14.43 20.62 -0.72
N ILE A 171 -14.39 19.28 -0.64
CA ILE A 171 -13.14 18.58 -0.32
C ILE A 171 -12.07 18.83 -1.40
N CYS A 172 -10.81 18.92 -0.97
CA CYS A 172 -9.69 19.15 -1.88
C CYS A 172 -9.48 17.95 -2.81
N ASN A 173 -8.78 18.17 -3.93
CA ASN A 173 -8.52 17.12 -4.91
C ASN A 173 -7.69 15.97 -4.31
N ILE A 174 -6.70 16.26 -3.46
CA ILE A 174 -5.84 15.23 -2.86
C ILE A 174 -6.68 14.24 -2.05
N LEU A 175 -7.52 14.75 -1.14
CA LEU A 175 -8.41 13.93 -0.33
C LEU A 175 -9.44 13.18 -1.20
N ARG A 176 -9.98 13.83 -2.24
CA ARG A 176 -10.91 13.16 -3.18
C ARG A 176 -10.27 11.94 -3.85
N HIS A 177 -9.08 12.09 -4.44
CA HIS A 177 -8.39 10.99 -5.09
C HIS A 177 -8.06 9.85 -4.11
N TYR A 178 -7.71 10.19 -2.86
CA TYR A 178 -7.47 9.21 -1.81
C TYR A 178 -8.72 8.39 -1.47
N LEU A 179 -9.87 9.05 -1.33
CA LEU A 179 -11.15 8.41 -1.01
C LEU A 179 -11.71 7.58 -2.16
N GLU A 180 -11.47 8.01 -3.41
CA GLU A 180 -11.82 7.29 -4.63
C GLU A 180 -10.86 6.13 -4.95
N GLY A 181 -9.79 5.99 -4.16
CA GLY A 181 -8.77 4.96 -4.33
C GLY A 181 -9.31 3.52 -4.33
N PRO A 182 -8.59 2.59 -4.97
CA PRO A 182 -9.02 1.19 -5.07
C PRO A 182 -9.00 0.48 -3.71
N GLU A 183 -8.24 0.98 -2.74
CA GLU A 183 -8.09 0.35 -1.43
C GLU A 183 -9.43 0.24 -0.71
N TYR A 184 -9.57 -0.81 0.10
CA TYR A 184 -10.74 -0.98 0.96
C TYR A 184 -10.57 -0.16 2.24
N LYS A 185 -11.52 0.74 2.50
CA LYS A 185 -11.51 1.63 3.66
C LYS A 185 -12.91 1.63 4.28
N MET A 186 -12.98 1.53 5.61
CA MET A 186 -14.25 1.61 6.32
C MET A 186 -14.50 3.06 6.71
N ILE A 187 -15.43 3.73 6.03
CA ILE A 187 -15.69 5.16 6.24
C ILE A 187 -17.04 5.37 6.91
N LEU A 188 -17.02 6.10 8.03
CA LEU A 188 -18.18 6.62 8.73
C LEU A 188 -18.35 8.11 8.39
N PRO A 189 -19.46 8.49 7.73
CA PRO A 189 -19.84 9.89 7.58
C PRO A 189 -20.25 10.46 8.94
N VAL A 190 -19.75 11.63 9.30
CA VAL A 190 -20.07 12.29 10.58
C VAL A 190 -21.06 13.42 10.35
N GLU A 191 -22.26 13.29 10.89
CA GLU A 191 -23.30 14.33 10.87
C GLU A 191 -24.07 14.34 12.22
N PRO A 192 -24.20 15.48 12.91
CA PRO A 192 -23.57 16.76 12.60
C PRO A 192 -22.04 16.69 12.74
N ARG A 193 -21.35 17.47 11.92
CA ARG A 193 -19.89 17.62 12.02
C ARG A 193 -19.50 18.22 13.36
N PHE A 194 -18.33 17.83 13.86
CA PHE A 194 -17.74 18.41 15.06
C PHE A 194 -16.44 19.12 14.74
N THR A 195 -16.09 20.08 15.58
CA THR A 195 -14.93 20.94 15.37
C THR A 195 -13.92 20.73 16.48
N VAL A 196 -12.64 20.66 16.11
CA VAL A 196 -11.54 20.50 17.05
C VAL A 196 -10.58 21.70 16.94
N PRO A 197 -10.37 22.50 17.99
CA PRO A 197 -9.31 23.50 18.04
C PRO A 197 -7.91 22.84 17.97
N TYR A 198 -6.96 23.46 17.25
CA TYR A 198 -5.59 22.93 17.13
C TYR A 198 -4.82 22.82 18.46
N THR A 199 -5.26 23.55 19.48
CA THR A 199 -4.61 23.55 20.79
C THR A 199 -4.98 22.34 21.64
N GLN A 200 -6.04 21.61 21.26
CA GLN A 200 -6.55 20.50 22.04
C GLN A 200 -5.90 19.18 21.66
N THR A 201 -5.76 18.32 22.64
CA THR A 201 -5.21 16.99 22.50
C THR A 201 -6.37 16.02 22.26
N VAL A 202 -6.43 15.44 21.05
CA VAL A 202 -7.54 14.58 20.63
C VAL A 202 -7.18 13.11 20.77
N SER A 203 -8.10 12.31 21.32
CA SER A 203 -7.97 10.86 21.40
C SER A 203 -9.22 10.16 20.90
N VAL A 204 -9.10 8.87 20.58
CA VAL A 204 -10.21 8.05 20.10
C VAL A 204 -10.12 6.63 20.65
N SER A 205 -11.29 6.04 20.89
CA SER A 205 -11.44 4.64 21.25
C SER A 205 -12.47 4.03 20.34
N VAL A 206 -12.21 2.77 19.98
CA VAL A 206 -13.10 1.98 19.14
C VAL A 206 -13.26 0.61 19.77
N LEU A 207 -14.49 0.28 20.14
CA LEU A 207 -14.88 -1.07 20.49
C LEU A 207 -15.77 -1.63 19.38
N VAL A 208 -15.72 -2.94 19.19
CA VAL A 208 -16.63 -3.66 18.31
C VAL A 208 -17.38 -4.70 19.12
N ALA A 209 -18.70 -4.70 19.01
CA ALA A 209 -19.57 -5.69 19.63
C ALA A 209 -20.17 -6.61 18.58
N ARG A 210 -20.36 -7.86 18.97
CA ARG A 210 -21.03 -8.91 18.21
C ARG A 210 -22.44 -9.10 18.74
N LYS A 211 -23.43 -8.85 17.90
CA LYS A 211 -24.85 -9.05 18.20
C LYS A 211 -25.23 -10.52 18.33
N ASP A 212 -24.54 -11.40 17.60
CA ASP A 212 -24.84 -12.83 17.53
C ASP A 212 -24.35 -13.61 18.76
N THR A 213 -23.28 -13.14 19.42
CA THR A 213 -22.63 -13.84 20.53
C THR A 213 -22.55 -13.03 21.81
N ASP A 214 -23.01 -11.78 21.79
CA ASP A 214 -22.94 -10.82 22.90
C ASP A 214 -21.51 -10.70 23.45
N LYS A 215 -20.57 -10.45 22.54
CA LYS A 215 -19.15 -10.30 22.85
C LYS A 215 -18.61 -8.97 22.36
N VAL A 216 -17.59 -8.45 23.03
CA VAL A 216 -16.93 -7.19 22.68
C VAL A 216 -15.44 -7.42 22.50
N ALA A 217 -14.85 -6.76 21.51
CA ALA A 217 -13.41 -6.65 21.35
C ALA A 217 -13.01 -5.18 21.25
N CYS A 218 -11.79 -4.87 21.67
CA CYS A 218 -11.22 -3.53 21.53
C CYS A 218 -10.37 -3.46 20.27
N LEU A 219 -10.62 -2.46 19.43
CA LEU A 219 -9.80 -2.16 18.25
C LEU A 219 -8.77 -1.08 18.55
N ILE A 220 -9.18 -0.03 19.26
CA ILE A 220 -8.36 1.13 19.61
C ILE A 220 -8.71 1.56 21.03
N ASN A 221 -7.72 1.69 21.90
CA ASN A 221 -7.90 2.10 23.30
C ASN A 221 -7.29 3.48 23.57
N ARG A 222 -8.11 4.52 23.44
CA ARG A 222 -7.77 5.92 23.73
C ARG A 222 -6.46 6.37 23.05
N SER A 223 -6.28 6.00 21.79
CA SER A 223 -5.12 6.42 21.00
C SER A 223 -5.20 7.90 20.64
N MET A 224 -4.05 8.56 20.67
CA MET A 224 -3.92 9.99 20.39
C MET A 224 -3.78 10.24 18.89
N PHE A 225 -4.38 11.32 18.40
CA PHE A 225 -4.09 11.86 17.06
C PHE A 225 -2.83 12.73 17.12
N ASP A 226 -1.67 12.08 17.18
CA ASP A 226 -0.36 12.74 17.30
C ASP A 226 0.19 13.24 15.95
N TYR A 227 -0.35 12.74 14.84
CA TYR A 227 0.04 13.13 13.49
C TYR A 227 -1.12 13.75 12.72
N ILE A 228 -0.99 15.05 12.42
CA ILE A 228 -1.94 15.81 11.60
C ILE A 228 -1.27 16.19 10.28
N ASP A 229 -1.74 15.61 9.19
CA ASP A 229 -1.27 15.91 7.84
C ASP A 229 -2.24 16.85 7.12
N ARG A 230 -1.87 18.13 7.08
CA ARG A 230 -2.64 19.18 6.39
C ARG A 230 -2.63 19.04 4.88
N SER A 231 -1.65 18.33 4.31
CA SER A 231 -1.58 18.12 2.86
C SER A 231 -2.59 17.08 2.39
N SER A 232 -2.84 16.06 3.23
CA SER A 232 -3.85 15.04 2.99
C SER A 232 -5.19 15.29 3.70
N TYR A 233 -5.27 16.32 4.54
CA TYR A 233 -6.47 16.69 5.32
C TYR A 233 -6.96 15.56 6.24
N ARG A 234 -5.99 14.89 6.88
CA ARG A 234 -6.21 13.74 7.75
C ARG A 234 -5.42 13.87 9.04
N ALA A 235 -6.05 13.53 10.16
CA ALA A 235 -5.36 13.30 11.43
C ALA A 235 -5.37 11.80 11.69
N LEU A 236 -4.21 11.21 12.01
CA LEU A 236 -4.04 9.77 12.12
C LEU A 236 -3.79 9.38 13.58
N ALA A 237 -4.41 8.29 14.00
CA ALA A 237 -4.07 7.55 15.19
C ALA A 237 -4.08 6.05 14.86
N PHE A 238 -3.44 5.25 15.70
CA PHE A 238 -3.54 3.80 15.59
C PHE A 238 -3.42 3.13 16.95
N ASP A 239 -3.81 1.86 17.00
CA ASP A 239 -3.48 0.96 18.09
C ASP A 239 -3.15 -0.43 17.53
N TYR A 240 -2.51 -1.27 18.34
CA TYR A 240 -2.25 -2.65 17.99
C TYR A 240 -3.44 -3.53 18.36
N LEU A 241 -3.87 -4.34 17.40
CA LEU A 241 -4.96 -5.30 17.62
C LEU A 241 -4.56 -6.36 18.64
N VAL A 242 -5.47 -6.64 19.56
CA VAL A 242 -5.34 -7.72 20.54
C VAL A 242 -6.05 -8.95 20.01
N PHE A 243 -5.27 -9.96 19.62
CA PHE A 243 -5.78 -11.22 19.10
C PHE A 243 -6.05 -12.24 20.21
N SER A 244 -7.00 -13.11 19.96
CA SER A 244 -7.29 -14.25 20.83
C SER A 244 -6.04 -15.12 21.04
N PRO A 245 -5.80 -15.67 22.23
CA PRO A 245 -4.66 -16.54 22.51
C PRO A 245 -4.64 -17.83 21.67
N VAL A 246 -5.72 -18.13 20.94
CA VAL A 246 -5.78 -19.18 19.91
C VAL A 246 -4.86 -18.87 18.72
N TYR A 247 -4.48 -17.61 18.52
CA TYR A 247 -3.60 -17.13 17.45
C TYR A 247 -2.27 -16.56 18.01
N PRO A 248 -1.45 -17.37 18.72
CA PRO A 248 -0.32 -16.87 19.52
C PRO A 248 0.82 -16.24 18.71
N PHE A 249 0.86 -16.43 17.38
CA PHE A 249 1.89 -15.89 16.49
C PHE A 249 1.41 -14.70 15.66
N VAL A 250 0.16 -14.26 15.86
CA VAL A 250 -0.39 -13.10 15.16
C VAL A 250 -0.25 -11.90 16.09
N SER A 251 0.61 -10.97 15.70
CA SER A 251 0.89 -9.76 16.46
C SER A 251 1.22 -8.61 15.53
N SER A 252 1.33 -7.41 16.09
CA SER A 252 1.86 -6.23 15.39
C SER A 252 1.01 -5.74 14.21
N ILE A 253 -0.25 -6.18 14.12
CA ILE A 253 -1.23 -5.64 13.17
C ILE A 253 -1.88 -4.42 13.82
N ARG A 254 -1.93 -3.31 13.08
CA ARG A 254 -2.49 -2.06 13.56
C ARG A 254 -3.92 -1.87 13.03
N ALA A 255 -4.77 -1.31 13.87
CA ALA A 255 -5.98 -0.63 13.45
C ALA A 255 -5.67 0.84 13.31
N TRP A 256 -5.75 1.37 12.10
CA TRP A 256 -5.61 2.79 11.84
C TRP A 256 -6.96 3.47 11.91
N ILE A 257 -6.99 4.67 12.48
CA ILE A 257 -8.15 5.53 12.46
C ILE A 257 -7.74 6.92 12.01
N SER A 258 -8.53 7.49 11.11
CA SER A 258 -8.31 8.83 10.58
C SER A 258 -9.51 9.72 10.80
N LEU A 259 -9.29 10.94 11.30
CA LEU A 259 -10.28 12.01 11.16
C LEU A 259 -10.10 12.64 9.79
N LEU A 260 -11.17 12.64 8.99
CA LEU A 260 -11.25 13.31 7.70
C LEU A 260 -11.81 14.70 7.91
N PHE A 261 -11.07 15.73 7.52
CA PHE A 261 -11.45 17.09 7.85
C PHE A 261 -11.34 18.07 6.70
N MET A 262 -11.99 19.22 6.88
CA MET A 262 -11.78 20.40 6.06
C MET A 262 -11.25 21.53 6.95
N GLU A 263 -10.37 22.34 6.39
CA GLU A 263 -9.89 23.55 7.04
C GLU A 263 -10.63 24.77 6.47
N HIS A 264 -11.08 25.65 7.35
CA HIS A 264 -11.43 27.01 6.98
C HIS A 264 -10.22 27.90 7.27
N VAL A 265 -9.74 28.62 6.24
CA VAL A 265 -8.47 29.37 6.23
C VAL A 265 -8.30 30.35 7.40
N ASN A 266 -9.39 30.74 8.07
CA ASN A 266 -9.41 31.78 9.10
C ASN A 266 -9.73 31.29 10.51
N GLU A 267 -10.01 30.01 10.69
CA GLU A 267 -10.42 29.47 11.99
C GLU A 267 -9.41 28.39 12.34
N ASN A 268 -8.65 28.56 13.42
CA ASN A 268 -7.66 27.59 13.93
C ASN A 268 -8.34 26.33 14.49
N VAL A 269 -9.24 25.75 13.71
CA VAL A 269 -10.14 24.68 14.06
C VAL A 269 -10.26 23.74 12.86
N ILE A 270 -10.36 22.45 13.18
CA ILE A 270 -10.49 21.36 12.23
C ILE A 270 -11.96 20.97 12.20
N ASN A 271 -12.62 21.07 11.04
CA ASN A 271 -14.01 20.63 10.87
C ASN A 271 -14.04 19.19 10.37
N VAL A 272 -14.37 18.25 11.26
CA VAL A 272 -14.35 16.81 10.98
C VAL A 272 -15.67 16.39 10.36
N PHE A 273 -15.60 15.81 9.16
CA PHE A 273 -16.78 15.36 8.40
C PHE A 273 -16.86 13.84 8.22
N GLY A 274 -15.79 13.12 8.57
CA GLY A 274 -15.75 11.67 8.45
C GLY A 274 -14.71 11.05 9.37
N ILE A 275 -14.95 9.79 9.72
CA ILE A 275 -14.02 8.94 10.45
C ILE A 275 -13.73 7.73 9.57
N GLU A 276 -12.47 7.44 9.33
CA GLU A 276 -12.02 6.28 8.58
C GLU A 276 -11.37 5.28 9.52
N ILE A 277 -11.73 3.99 9.39
CA ILE A 277 -11.04 2.87 10.01
C ILE A 277 -10.37 2.07 8.89
N ASP A 278 -9.09 1.78 9.03
CA ASP A 278 -8.29 1.09 8.02
C ASP A 278 -7.36 0.04 8.67
N PHE A 279 -7.22 -1.09 7.98
CA PHE A 279 -6.35 -2.20 8.36
C PHE A 279 -5.33 -2.48 7.26
N CYS A 280 -4.93 -1.46 6.50
CA CYS A 280 -4.08 -1.54 5.30
C CYS A 280 -2.75 -2.29 5.46
N ASP A 281 -2.28 -2.48 6.69
CA ASP A 281 -1.12 -3.33 6.98
C ASP A 281 -1.39 -4.83 6.70
N ALA A 282 -2.66 -5.26 6.79
CA ALA A 282 -3.04 -6.68 6.79
C ALA A 282 -4.27 -7.02 5.90
N ALA A 283 -5.17 -6.06 5.62
CA ALA A 283 -6.41 -6.31 4.89
C ALA A 283 -6.70 -5.21 3.86
N ASN A 284 -7.22 -5.61 2.70
CA ASN A 284 -7.58 -4.75 1.58
C ASN A 284 -8.88 -5.20 0.88
N SER A 285 -9.75 -5.91 1.59
CA SER A 285 -11.14 -6.20 1.19
C SER A 285 -12.03 -6.39 2.43
N GLU A 286 -13.36 -6.36 2.23
CA GLU A 286 -14.33 -6.63 3.31
C GLU A 286 -14.09 -8.00 3.95
N ASP A 287 -13.91 -9.05 3.15
CA ASP A 287 -13.65 -10.40 3.66
C ASP A 287 -12.35 -10.47 4.48
N GLU A 288 -11.29 -9.80 4.04
CA GLU A 288 -10.01 -9.77 4.76
C GLU A 288 -10.14 -9.04 6.10
N VAL A 289 -10.91 -7.95 6.15
CA VAL A 289 -11.22 -7.26 7.40
C VAL A 289 -12.04 -8.18 8.31
N LEU A 290 -13.06 -8.85 7.79
CA LEU A 290 -13.88 -9.76 8.59
C LEU A 290 -13.09 -10.97 9.11
N TRP A 291 -12.15 -11.51 8.34
CA TRP A 291 -11.22 -12.53 8.86
C TRP A 291 -10.35 -12.00 9.99
N LEU A 292 -9.82 -10.79 9.82
CA LEU A 292 -9.00 -10.14 10.85
C LEU A 292 -9.79 -9.92 12.15
N LEU A 293 -11.02 -9.44 12.03
CA LEU A 293 -11.90 -9.18 13.17
C LEU A 293 -12.36 -10.48 13.87
N ASP A 294 -12.55 -11.59 13.15
CA ASP A 294 -12.89 -12.89 13.76
C ASP A 294 -11.78 -13.41 14.69
N MET A 295 -10.53 -12.97 14.47
CA MET A 295 -9.36 -13.40 15.25
C MET A 295 -9.17 -12.63 16.56
N LEU A 296 -9.93 -11.56 16.80
CA LEU A 296 -9.76 -10.70 17.98
C LEU A 296 -10.02 -11.42 19.30
N ASP A 297 -9.50 -10.84 20.38
CA ASP A 297 -9.73 -11.30 21.75
C ASP A 297 -11.12 -10.91 22.27
N TRP A 298 -12.14 -11.57 21.73
CA TRP A 298 -13.55 -11.36 22.07
C TRP A 298 -13.86 -11.71 23.53
N LYS A 299 -14.25 -10.71 24.32
CA LYS A 299 -14.67 -10.82 25.72
C LYS A 299 -16.18 -10.91 25.85
N ARG A 300 -16.64 -11.61 26.91
CA ARG A 300 -18.02 -11.54 27.40
C ARG A 300 -18.11 -10.54 28.52
#